data_AF-A0A2M7KQ28-F1
#
_entry.id   AF-A0A2M7KQ28-F1
#
_cell.length_a   1.000
_cell.length_b   1.000
_cell.length_c   1.000
_cell.angle_alpha   90.00
_cell.angle_beta   90.00
_cell.angle_gamma   90.00
#
_symmetry.space_group_name_H-M   'P 1'
#
loop_
_entity.id
_entity.type
_entity.pdbx_description
1 polymer ?
#
loop_
_entity_poly.entity_id
_entity_poly.type
_entity_poly.pdbx_seq_one_letter_code
_entity_poly.pdbx_strand_id
1 'polypeptide(L)'
;MDLTAVRRGACTYAEVPGSLLPVRYALSEYVSCDGVDPFGPPSATDEGCRRALAMLLLYPIATDRQPKRVPCVTYSLAGLNLVVALWWLLGTGEDGDVLRNLAFVPGQPTWYGVLTSMFMHGGWAHLLGNMLFLVLFGRNVEDAMGHVLFACSYLVCGVAAMVLHLAVTVAFAPDQLGVATVGASGAISGLLGLFVVRFFRTKITIWYLVLLLFIRMGTFQVSSVAGIGLWFAMQLFSGMLDIGSGAGGVAYWAHIGGFLFGVGYALLVGMEGEGSTEYDLGDAQRSASLGNWRNALTYAKQVLQREPDNAEAHFLAAQGFAQNQEPEDAEPHFLRALELSLGQSNNARAAQVYAALFAALPQAHLESRQHFAVAAVVARAGSYADAAAAYERIAKGAKNQHDWEAALVRLGQICLRFTGDLPRAKAAFQAVLRRNPDSELATHARAGLQRVEAELKAQT
;
A
#
# COMPACT_ATOMS: atom_id res chain seq x y z
N MET A 1 -74.76 -16.93 17.52
CA MET A 1 -74.66 -15.48 17.70
C MET A 1 -73.83 -15.22 18.94
N ASP A 2 -72.70 -14.56 18.72
CA ASP A 2 -71.94 -13.65 19.60
C ASP A 2 -71.65 -13.94 21.08
N LEU A 3 -70.33 -14.08 21.30
CA LEU A 3 -69.41 -13.25 22.10
C LEU A 3 -69.45 -13.19 23.64
N THR A 4 -68.21 -13.23 24.14
CA THR A 4 -67.61 -12.62 25.35
C THR A 4 -67.56 -13.42 26.66
N ALA A 5 -66.33 -13.75 27.09
CA ALA A 5 -65.84 -13.39 28.43
C ALA A 5 -64.31 -13.53 28.52
N VAL A 6 -63.68 -12.40 28.82
CA VAL A 6 -62.29 -12.19 29.20
C VAL A 6 -61.96 -12.92 30.52
N ARG A 7 -60.79 -13.56 30.62
CA ARG A 7 -60.11 -13.77 31.91
C ARG A 7 -58.60 -13.51 31.80
N ARG A 8 -58.15 -12.56 32.62
CA ARG A 8 -56.76 -12.27 32.99
C ARG A 8 -56.21 -13.37 33.91
N GLY A 9 -54.94 -13.73 33.76
CA GLY A 9 -54.10 -14.40 34.78
C GLY A 9 -52.66 -13.90 34.59
N ALA A 10 -52.13 -13.06 35.48
CA ALA A 10 -51.48 -13.39 36.75
C ALA A 10 -50.07 -13.98 36.56
N CYS A 11 -49.06 -13.11 36.71
CA CYS A 11 -47.65 -13.46 36.84
C CYS A 11 -47.41 -14.24 38.15
N THR A 12 -46.57 -15.28 38.07
CA THR A 12 -45.83 -15.82 39.22
C THR A 12 -44.36 -15.94 38.83
N TYR A 13 -43.49 -15.28 39.58
CA TYR A 13 -42.04 -15.45 39.53
C TYR A 13 -41.69 -16.74 40.28
N ALA A 14 -40.86 -17.59 39.68
CA ALA A 14 -40.14 -18.64 40.38
C ALA A 14 -38.65 -18.29 40.38
N GLU A 15 -38.10 -18.03 41.57
CA GLU A 15 -36.65 -18.09 41.80
C GLU A 15 -36.19 -19.55 41.67
N VAL A 16 -35.14 -19.78 40.89
CA VAL A 16 -34.38 -21.04 40.92
C VAL A 16 -32.91 -20.69 41.19
N PRO A 17 -32.30 -21.25 42.26
CA PRO A 17 -30.92 -20.98 42.63
C PRO A 17 -29.95 -21.84 41.81
N GLY A 18 -28.83 -21.22 41.40
CA GLY A 18 -27.57 -21.88 41.07
C GLY A 18 -27.58 -22.92 39.95
N SER A 19 -27.24 -22.51 38.72
CA SER A 19 -26.43 -23.33 37.80
C SER A 19 -26.08 -22.56 36.50
N LEU A 20 -24.76 -22.43 36.27
CA LEU A 20 -24.07 -22.48 34.98
C LEU A 20 -24.76 -21.85 33.75
N LEU A 21 -24.40 -20.59 33.45
CA LEU A 21 -24.65 -19.96 32.14
C LEU A 21 -23.39 -20.01 31.28
N PRO A 22 -23.36 -20.73 30.13
CA PRO A 22 -22.38 -20.47 29.10
C PRO A 22 -22.87 -19.36 28.16
N VAL A 23 -21.92 -18.50 27.82
CA VAL A 23 -21.95 -17.42 26.83
C VAL A 23 -22.60 -17.89 25.51
N ARG A 24 -23.74 -17.28 25.14
CA ARG A 24 -24.32 -17.38 23.78
C ARG A 24 -23.88 -16.18 22.95
N TYR A 25 -22.99 -16.39 21.97
CA TYR A 25 -22.79 -15.45 20.87
C TYR A 25 -23.48 -15.94 19.60
N ALA A 26 -24.09 -14.98 18.92
CA ALA A 26 -24.99 -15.12 17.79
C ALA A 26 -24.32 -15.70 16.55
N LEU A 27 -24.87 -16.82 16.07
CA LEU A 27 -25.16 -17.06 14.67
C LEU A 27 -26.51 -17.79 14.66
N SER A 28 -27.44 -17.31 13.84
CA SER A 28 -28.89 -17.63 13.81
C SER A 28 -29.73 -16.98 14.93
N GLU A 29 -30.56 -16.03 14.53
CA GLU A 29 -31.91 -15.96 15.09
C GLU A 29 -32.56 -17.34 14.85
N TYR A 30 -32.65 -18.17 15.88
CA TYR A 30 -33.68 -19.19 15.92
C TYR A 30 -34.77 -18.71 16.86
N VAL A 31 -35.86 -18.29 16.22
CA VAL A 31 -37.21 -18.33 16.76
C VAL A 31 -37.38 -19.64 17.52
N SER A 32 -37.63 -19.55 18.84
CA SER A 32 -38.14 -20.69 19.60
C SER A 32 -39.58 -20.90 19.16
N CYS A 33 -39.80 -21.81 18.22
CA CYS A 33 -41.13 -22.32 17.94
C CYS A 33 -41.43 -23.42 18.98
N ASP A 34 -41.92 -23.02 20.15
CA ASP A 34 -42.52 -24.00 21.07
C ASP A 34 -43.75 -24.63 20.39
N GLY A 35 -43.77 -25.97 20.28
CA GLY A 35 -44.99 -26.73 19.98
C GLY A 35 -45.14 -27.36 18.59
N VAL A 36 -44.06 -27.61 17.84
CA VAL A 36 -44.17 -28.36 16.56
C VAL A 36 -44.00 -29.86 16.80
N ASP A 37 -45.06 -30.63 16.56
CA ASP A 37 -45.05 -32.11 16.56
C ASP A 37 -44.22 -32.63 15.37
N PRO A 38 -43.11 -33.35 15.58
CA PRO A 38 -42.21 -33.78 14.51
C PRO A 38 -42.78 -34.90 13.62
N PHE A 39 -43.98 -35.41 13.89
CA PHE A 39 -44.58 -36.52 13.14
C PHE A 39 -45.95 -36.23 12.51
N GLY A 40 -46.44 -34.98 12.54
CA GLY A 40 -47.71 -34.58 11.90
C GLY A 40 -47.57 -34.17 10.42
N PRO A 41 -48.62 -34.31 9.58
CA PRO A 41 -48.61 -33.77 8.22
C PRO A 41 -48.59 -32.23 8.23
N PRO A 42 -47.88 -31.59 7.29
CA PRO A 42 -47.67 -30.14 7.30
C PRO A 42 -49.00 -29.39 7.17
N SER A 43 -49.23 -28.41 8.04
CA SER A 43 -50.43 -27.57 8.04
C SER A 43 -50.14 -26.21 7.40
N ALA A 44 -51.18 -25.56 6.86
CA ALA A 44 -51.08 -24.32 6.06
C ALA A 44 -50.53 -23.08 6.81
N THR A 45 -50.07 -23.22 8.06
CA THR A 45 -49.29 -22.19 8.77
C THR A 45 -47.77 -22.31 8.57
N ASP A 46 -47.29 -23.35 7.88
CA ASP A 46 -45.88 -23.54 7.52
C ASP A 46 -45.36 -22.54 6.47
N GLU A 47 -46.23 -21.72 5.89
CA GLU A 47 -45.86 -20.72 4.88
C GLU A 47 -45.02 -19.58 5.48
N GLY A 48 -45.05 -19.40 6.81
CA GLY A 48 -44.14 -18.50 7.54
C GLY A 48 -42.69 -19.01 7.65
N CYS A 49 -42.46 -20.31 7.43
CA CYS A 49 -41.16 -20.97 7.55
C CYS A 49 -40.41 -21.09 6.20
N ARG A 50 -40.95 -20.49 5.13
CA ARG A 50 -40.33 -20.40 3.80
C ARG A 50 -39.69 -19.04 3.52
N ARG A 51 -39.11 -18.39 4.53
CA ARG A 51 -38.04 -17.44 4.25
C ARG A 51 -36.80 -18.24 3.85
N ALA A 52 -36.68 -18.52 2.56
CA ALA A 52 -35.37 -18.79 1.97
C ALA A 52 -34.48 -17.62 2.40
N LEU A 53 -33.59 -17.87 3.36
CA LEU A 53 -32.60 -16.92 3.83
C LEU A 53 -31.75 -16.55 2.61
N ALA A 54 -32.11 -15.42 2.00
CA ALA A 54 -31.35 -14.79 0.94
C ALA A 54 -30.02 -14.28 1.53
N MET A 55 -29.11 -15.19 1.85
CA MET A 55 -27.78 -14.83 2.33
C MET A 55 -26.94 -14.42 1.13
N LEU A 56 -26.70 -13.11 1.02
CA LEU A 56 -25.65 -12.51 0.20
C LEU A 56 -24.47 -12.19 1.11
N LEU A 57 -23.38 -12.94 0.99
CA LEU A 57 -22.12 -12.62 1.67
C LEU A 57 -21.25 -11.80 0.73
N LEU A 58 -20.66 -10.72 1.24
CA LEU A 58 -19.72 -9.86 0.52
C LEU A 58 -18.48 -9.66 1.39
N TYR A 59 -17.31 -10.11 0.92
CA TYR A 59 -16.05 -9.96 1.65
C TYR A 59 -14.96 -9.40 0.74
N PRO A 60 -14.25 -8.35 1.17
CA PRO A 60 -13.09 -7.87 0.43
C PRO A 60 -11.94 -8.88 0.62
N ILE A 61 -11.36 -9.34 -0.48
CA ILE A 61 -10.33 -10.40 -0.46
C ILE A 61 -8.98 -9.93 -1.00
N ALA A 62 -8.96 -8.89 -1.85
CA ALA A 62 -7.74 -8.40 -2.46
C ALA A 62 -7.87 -6.93 -2.90
N THR A 63 -6.72 -6.28 -3.07
CA THR A 63 -6.60 -5.00 -3.77
C THR A 63 -5.73 -5.21 -5.01
N ASP A 64 -5.92 -4.41 -6.06
CA ASP A 64 -5.05 -4.42 -7.25
C ASP A 64 -3.67 -3.78 -6.99
N ARG A 65 -3.45 -3.24 -5.79
CA ARG A 65 -2.16 -2.73 -5.32
C ARG A 65 -1.41 -3.77 -4.49
N GLN A 66 -0.11 -3.90 -4.74
CA GLN A 66 0.82 -4.70 -3.95
C GLN A 66 1.81 -3.78 -3.21
N PRO A 67 2.11 -4.02 -1.93
CA PRO A 67 3.07 -3.23 -1.18
C PRO A 67 4.50 -3.48 -1.69
N LYS A 68 5.32 -2.43 -1.76
CA LYS A 68 6.74 -2.53 -2.17
C LYS A 68 7.64 -2.96 -1.01
N ARG A 69 7.32 -2.55 0.22
CA ARG A 69 8.01 -2.91 1.47
C ARG A 69 7.31 -4.06 2.16
N VAL A 70 8.06 -4.81 2.96
CA VAL A 70 7.49 -5.83 3.85
C VAL A 70 6.72 -5.11 4.97
N PRO A 71 5.40 -5.35 5.15
CA PRO A 71 4.57 -4.63 6.10
C PRO A 71 4.69 -5.23 7.51
N CYS A 72 5.87 -5.06 8.11
CA CYS A 72 6.25 -5.66 9.39
C CYS A 72 5.31 -5.25 10.53
N VAL A 73 4.89 -3.99 10.60
CA VAL A 73 4.04 -3.49 11.68
C VAL A 73 2.62 -4.03 11.54
N THR A 74 2.06 -4.07 10.34
CA THR A 74 0.74 -4.65 10.06
C THR A 74 0.69 -6.11 10.54
N TYR A 75 1.70 -6.91 10.17
CA TYR A 75 1.78 -8.30 10.61
C TYR A 75 2.06 -8.45 12.10
N SER A 76 2.86 -7.56 12.69
CA SER A 76 3.13 -7.58 14.14
C SER A 76 1.87 -7.25 14.94
N LEU A 77 1.08 -6.26 14.52
CA LEU A 77 -0.21 -5.92 15.12
C LEU A 77 -1.18 -7.08 14.99
N ALA A 78 -1.26 -7.73 13.82
CA ALA A 78 -2.13 -8.87 13.63
C ALA A 78 -1.72 -10.06 14.51
N GLY A 79 -0.42 -10.35 14.59
CA GLY A 79 0.14 -11.38 15.47
C GLY A 79 -0.10 -11.09 16.94
N LEU A 80 0.08 -9.84 17.38
CA LEU A 80 -0.18 -9.42 18.76
C LEU A 80 -1.65 -9.62 19.13
N ASN A 81 -2.58 -9.24 18.26
CA ASN A 81 -4.02 -9.48 18.45
C ASN A 81 -4.35 -10.97 18.57
N LEU A 82 -3.71 -11.81 17.74
CA LEU A 82 -3.87 -13.26 17.83
C LEU A 82 -3.31 -13.82 19.14
N VAL A 83 -2.15 -13.34 19.60
CA VAL A 83 -1.56 -13.75 20.88
C VAL A 83 -2.47 -13.37 22.05
N VAL A 84 -3.02 -12.15 22.06
CA VAL A 84 -3.97 -11.71 23.09
C VAL A 84 -5.24 -12.57 23.07
N ALA A 85 -5.76 -12.90 21.89
CA ALA A 85 -6.92 -13.79 21.77
C ALA A 85 -6.65 -15.23 22.24
N LEU A 86 -5.45 -15.77 21.96
CA LEU A 86 -5.04 -17.09 22.45
C LEU A 86 -4.81 -17.10 23.96
N TRP A 87 -4.18 -16.04 24.49
CA TRP A 87 -4.03 -15.83 25.93
C TRP A 87 -5.40 -15.79 26.64
N TRP A 88 -6.38 -15.11 26.04
CA TRP A 88 -7.75 -15.09 26.52
C TRP A 88 -8.40 -16.49 26.50
N LEU A 89 -8.25 -17.24 25.41
CA LEU A 89 -8.82 -18.58 25.24
C LEU A 89 -8.25 -19.61 26.22
N LEU A 90 -6.95 -19.54 26.53
CA LEU A 90 -6.23 -20.56 27.31
C LEU A 90 -6.45 -20.46 28.84
N GLY A 91 -7.40 -19.64 29.31
CA GLY A 91 -7.94 -19.75 30.66
C GLY A 91 -7.35 -18.82 31.72
N THR A 92 -6.62 -17.77 31.35
CA THR A 92 -6.28 -16.66 32.28
C THR A 92 -7.23 -15.46 32.16
N GLY A 93 -8.23 -15.52 31.27
CA GLY A 93 -9.17 -14.43 30.97
C GLY A 93 -10.63 -14.67 31.34
N GLU A 94 -11.01 -15.87 31.83
CA GLU A 94 -12.42 -16.15 32.17
C GLU A 94 -12.93 -15.35 33.40
N ASP A 95 -12.04 -14.68 34.12
CA ASP A 95 -12.41 -13.70 35.12
C ASP A 95 -13.05 -12.48 34.43
N GLY A 96 -14.36 -12.31 34.63
CA GLY A 96 -15.11 -11.15 34.11
C GLY A 96 -14.52 -9.80 34.50
N ASP A 97 -13.73 -9.77 35.58
CA ASP A 97 -12.95 -8.60 36.01
C ASP A 97 -11.80 -8.26 35.04
N VAL A 98 -11.15 -9.24 34.42
CA VAL A 98 -10.08 -9.02 33.44
C VAL A 98 -10.62 -8.37 32.16
N LEU A 99 -11.78 -8.82 31.67
CA LEU A 99 -12.45 -8.15 30.54
C LEU A 99 -12.81 -6.71 30.89
N ARG A 100 -13.41 -6.52 32.07
CA ARG A 100 -13.86 -5.20 32.53
C ARG A 100 -12.70 -4.23 32.77
N ASN A 101 -11.53 -4.75 33.13
CA ASN A 101 -10.31 -3.97 33.30
C ASN A 101 -9.58 -3.67 31.98
N LEU A 102 -9.67 -4.53 30.97
CA LEU A 102 -8.95 -4.33 29.70
C LEU A 102 -9.82 -3.74 28.58
N ALA A 103 -11.15 -3.80 28.70
CA ALA A 103 -12.08 -3.17 27.79
C ALA A 103 -12.21 -1.67 28.06
N PHE A 104 -12.75 -0.95 27.08
CA PHE A 104 -13.17 0.43 27.26
C PHE A 104 -14.64 0.45 27.69
N VAL A 105 -14.94 1.01 28.87
CA VAL A 105 -16.32 1.16 29.36
C VAL A 105 -16.68 2.65 29.38
N PRO A 106 -17.63 3.14 28.55
CA PRO A 106 -17.91 4.57 28.44
C PRO A 106 -18.31 5.26 29.77
N GLY A 107 -19.02 4.55 30.64
CA GLY A 107 -19.43 5.04 31.97
C GLY A 107 -18.32 5.06 33.01
N GLN A 108 -17.18 4.41 32.74
CA GLN A 108 -15.99 4.40 33.59
C GLN A 108 -14.72 4.46 32.70
N PRO A 109 -14.52 5.55 31.96
CA PRO A 109 -13.48 5.61 30.94
C PRO A 109 -12.11 5.63 31.60
N THR A 110 -11.24 4.70 31.18
CA THR A 110 -9.85 4.64 31.64
C THR A 110 -8.90 4.87 30.47
N TRP A 111 -7.79 5.57 30.72
CA TRP A 111 -6.81 5.87 29.67
C TRP A 111 -6.16 4.60 29.10
N TYR A 112 -5.94 3.58 29.94
CA TYR A 112 -5.39 2.30 29.51
C TYR A 112 -6.43 1.48 28.75
N GLY A 113 -7.72 1.52 29.16
CA GLY A 113 -8.82 0.84 28.48
C GLY A 113 -8.98 1.29 27.02
N VAL A 114 -8.71 2.57 26.72
CA VAL A 114 -8.66 3.08 25.33
C VAL A 114 -7.63 2.33 24.48
N LEU A 115 -6.47 2.00 25.06
CA LEU A 115 -5.38 1.33 24.34
C LEU A 115 -5.54 -0.19 24.33
N THR A 116 -5.84 -0.79 25.49
CA THR A 116 -5.97 -2.23 25.64
C THR A 116 -7.18 -2.79 24.91
N SER A 117 -8.29 -2.03 24.83
CA SER A 117 -9.48 -2.45 24.08
C SER A 117 -9.20 -2.71 22.61
N MET A 118 -8.21 -2.03 22.00
CA MET A 118 -7.80 -2.24 20.61
C MET A 118 -7.27 -3.66 20.35
N PHE A 119 -6.84 -4.37 21.39
CA PHE A 119 -6.28 -5.72 21.29
C PHE A 119 -7.25 -6.82 21.76
N MET A 120 -8.30 -6.45 22.46
CA MET A 120 -9.35 -7.36 22.95
C MET A 120 -10.40 -7.60 21.87
N HIS A 121 -10.98 -8.79 21.80
CA HIS A 121 -11.98 -9.14 20.78
C HIS A 121 -13.12 -9.95 21.39
N GLY A 122 -14.36 -9.61 21.03
CA GLY A 122 -15.58 -10.29 21.51
C GLY A 122 -15.84 -11.67 20.91
N GLY A 123 -14.91 -12.23 20.13
CA GLY A 123 -15.04 -13.56 19.52
C GLY A 123 -14.19 -13.76 18.26
N TRP A 124 -14.09 -15.00 17.79
CA TRP A 124 -13.26 -15.38 16.64
C TRP A 124 -13.67 -14.69 15.33
N ALA A 125 -14.96 -14.60 15.03
CA ALA A 125 -15.42 -13.91 13.83
C ALA A 125 -15.03 -12.42 13.83
N HIS A 126 -15.12 -11.77 14.99
CA HIS A 126 -14.71 -10.37 15.15
C HIS A 126 -13.20 -10.21 14.97
N LEU A 127 -12.39 -11.07 15.60
CA LEU A 127 -10.93 -11.08 15.41
C LEU A 127 -10.56 -11.29 13.94
N LEU A 128 -11.05 -12.36 13.32
CA LEU A 128 -10.71 -12.70 11.93
C LEU A 128 -11.13 -11.60 10.96
N GLY A 129 -12.30 -10.98 11.16
CA GLY A 129 -12.76 -9.83 10.39
C GLY A 129 -11.81 -8.64 10.52
N ASN A 130 -11.40 -8.30 11.75
CA ASN A 130 -10.44 -7.21 11.98
C ASN A 130 -9.07 -7.52 11.34
N MET A 131 -8.57 -8.74 11.49
CA MET A 131 -7.28 -9.11 10.91
C MET A 131 -7.32 -9.13 9.38
N LEU A 132 -8.43 -9.57 8.77
CA LEU A 132 -8.64 -9.48 7.33
C LEU A 132 -8.52 -8.04 6.85
N PHE A 133 -9.24 -7.10 7.47
CA PHE A 133 -9.19 -5.68 7.07
C PHE A 133 -7.84 -5.04 7.37
N LEU A 134 -7.26 -5.30 8.55
CA LEU A 134 -5.94 -4.80 8.93
C LEU A 134 -4.88 -5.24 7.92
N VAL A 135 -4.84 -6.53 7.57
CA VAL A 135 -3.89 -7.04 6.58
C VAL A 135 -4.22 -6.54 5.18
N LEU A 136 -5.48 -6.54 4.77
CA LEU A 136 -5.85 -6.16 3.41
C LEU A 136 -5.48 -4.70 3.11
N PHE A 137 -5.82 -3.77 4.01
CA PHE A 137 -5.63 -2.34 3.80
C PHE A 137 -4.37 -1.80 4.45
N GLY A 138 -4.04 -2.25 5.67
CA GLY A 138 -2.91 -1.75 6.46
C GLY A 138 -1.57 -1.92 5.76
N ARG A 139 -1.36 -3.03 5.04
CA ARG A 139 -0.09 -3.27 4.31
C ARG A 139 0.24 -2.15 3.31
N ASN A 140 -0.76 -1.68 2.57
CA ASN A 140 -0.56 -0.60 1.59
C ASN A 140 -0.38 0.75 2.28
N VAL A 141 -1.10 1.01 3.38
CA VAL A 141 -0.93 2.24 4.16
C VAL A 141 0.45 2.29 4.82
N GLU A 142 0.93 1.17 5.36
CA GLU A 142 2.27 1.04 5.94
C GLU A 142 3.38 1.25 4.91
N ASP A 143 3.21 0.71 3.69
CA ASP A 143 4.17 0.92 2.61
C ASP A 143 4.31 2.42 2.26
N ALA A 144 3.17 3.13 2.17
CA ALA A 144 3.12 4.55 1.86
C ALA A 144 3.70 5.43 2.97
N MET A 145 3.34 5.17 4.24
CA MET A 145 3.72 6.02 5.37
C MET A 145 5.06 5.62 6.01
N GLY A 146 5.51 4.40 5.79
CA GLY A 146 6.59 3.78 6.55
C GLY A 146 6.14 3.25 7.92
N HIS A 147 6.96 2.37 8.50
CA HIS A 147 6.64 1.59 9.70
C HIS A 147 6.25 2.45 10.92
N VAL A 148 7.06 3.47 11.25
CA VAL A 148 6.90 4.27 12.46
C VAL A 148 5.63 5.12 12.39
N LEU A 149 5.44 5.83 11.27
CA LEU A 149 4.30 6.70 11.10
C LEU A 149 3.00 5.88 11.05
N PHE A 150 3.00 4.73 10.37
CA PHE A 150 1.87 3.81 10.37
C PHE A 150 1.49 3.33 11.78
N ALA A 151 2.47 2.93 12.60
CA ALA A 151 2.23 2.49 13.98
C ALA A 151 1.57 3.62 14.81
N CYS A 152 2.11 4.84 14.72
CA CYS A 152 1.55 6.00 15.39
C CYS A 152 0.13 6.32 14.89
N SER A 153 -0.10 6.29 13.58
CA SER A 153 -1.42 6.53 13.00
C SER A 153 -2.44 5.50 13.46
N TYR A 154 -2.09 4.21 13.53
CA TYR A 154 -2.98 3.17 14.06
C TYR A 154 -3.43 3.48 15.49
N LEU A 155 -2.48 3.82 16.37
CA LEU A 155 -2.79 4.15 17.78
C LEU A 155 -3.64 5.42 17.90
N VAL A 156 -3.26 6.50 17.19
CA VAL A 156 -3.99 7.77 17.25
C VAL A 156 -5.40 7.64 16.66
N CYS A 157 -5.57 6.88 15.57
CA CYS A 157 -6.90 6.56 15.04
C CYS A 157 -7.76 5.78 16.05
N GLY A 158 -7.17 4.84 16.79
CA GLY A 158 -7.85 4.11 17.86
C GLY A 158 -8.30 5.02 19.01
N VAL A 159 -7.44 5.94 19.44
CA VAL A 159 -7.78 6.95 20.45
C VAL A 159 -8.91 7.86 19.95
N ALA A 160 -8.80 8.38 18.73
CA ALA A 160 -9.84 9.24 18.14
C ALA A 160 -11.19 8.52 17.99
N ALA A 161 -11.16 7.23 17.64
CA ALA A 161 -12.34 6.38 17.60
C ALA A 161 -13.02 6.30 18.98
N MET A 162 -12.26 6.02 20.05
CA MET A 162 -12.81 5.93 21.40
C MET A 162 -13.32 7.28 21.91
N VAL A 163 -12.65 8.40 21.58
CA VAL A 163 -13.11 9.74 21.96
C VAL A 163 -14.46 10.06 21.33
N LEU A 164 -14.65 9.81 20.03
CA LEU A 164 -15.96 10.06 19.41
C LEU A 164 -17.03 9.11 19.95
N HIS A 165 -16.70 7.83 20.11
CA HIS A 165 -17.62 6.85 20.68
C HIS A 165 -18.10 7.27 22.07
N LEU A 166 -17.19 7.65 22.97
CA LEU A 166 -17.51 8.16 24.29
C LEU A 166 -18.41 9.39 24.23
N ALA A 167 -18.05 10.39 23.40
CA ALA A 167 -18.79 11.64 23.29
C ALA A 167 -20.24 11.39 22.85
N VAL A 168 -20.44 10.50 21.87
CA VAL A 168 -21.78 10.17 21.37
C VAL A 168 -22.56 9.33 22.38
N THR A 169 -21.94 8.33 23.00
CA THR A 169 -22.60 7.50 24.01
C THR A 169 -23.06 8.33 25.21
N VAL A 170 -22.22 9.23 25.73
CA VAL A 170 -22.58 10.12 26.84
C VAL A 170 -23.74 11.07 26.47
N ALA A 171 -23.73 11.61 25.25
CA ALA A 171 -24.71 12.61 24.84
C ALA A 171 -26.05 12.02 24.39
N PHE A 172 -26.04 10.84 23.76
CA PHE A 172 -27.19 10.33 23.00
C PHE A 172 -27.58 8.89 23.31
N ALA A 173 -26.75 8.10 24.00
CA ALA A 173 -27.04 6.70 24.33
C ALA A 173 -26.63 6.37 25.79
N PRO A 174 -27.22 7.03 26.80
CA PRO A 174 -26.84 6.86 28.20
C PRO A 174 -27.08 5.43 28.71
N ASP A 175 -28.01 4.70 28.11
CA ASP A 175 -28.29 3.29 28.32
C ASP A 175 -27.11 2.37 27.93
N GLN A 176 -26.22 2.83 27.04
CA GLN A 176 -25.03 2.09 26.63
C GLN A 176 -23.78 2.39 27.46
N LEU A 177 -23.85 3.27 28.47
CA LEU A 177 -22.67 3.66 29.28
C LEU A 177 -21.99 2.46 29.98
N GLY A 178 -22.76 1.43 30.32
CA GLY A 178 -22.24 0.22 30.97
C GLY A 178 -21.70 -0.84 30.01
N VAL A 179 -21.84 -0.65 28.70
CA VAL A 179 -21.48 -1.66 27.69
C VAL A 179 -19.98 -1.58 27.40
N ALA A 180 -19.27 -2.70 27.59
CA ALA A 180 -17.85 -2.79 27.33
C ALA A 180 -17.56 -2.83 25.81
N THR A 181 -16.66 -1.96 25.36
CA THR A 181 -16.21 -1.85 23.98
C THR A 181 -14.82 -2.45 23.83
N VAL A 182 -14.68 -3.37 22.88
CA VAL A 182 -13.44 -4.06 22.53
C VAL A 182 -13.33 -4.17 21.00
N GLY A 183 -12.11 -4.21 20.49
CA GLY A 183 -11.82 -4.49 19.09
C GLY A 183 -10.85 -3.48 18.47
N ALA A 184 -9.99 -3.99 17.59
CA ALA A 184 -9.10 -3.17 16.75
C ALA A 184 -9.84 -2.30 15.72
N SER A 185 -11.14 -2.52 15.54
CA SER A 185 -11.93 -2.02 14.41
C SER A 185 -11.99 -0.49 14.32
N GLY A 186 -11.98 0.24 15.44
CA GLY A 186 -11.91 1.71 15.43
C GLY A 186 -10.61 2.23 14.80
N ALA A 187 -9.47 1.68 15.20
CA ALA A 187 -8.17 2.01 14.63
C ALA A 187 -8.08 1.61 13.15
N ILE A 188 -8.56 0.41 12.80
CA ILE A 188 -8.63 -0.08 11.42
C ILE A 188 -9.51 0.82 10.57
N SER A 189 -10.62 1.32 11.10
CA SER A 189 -11.49 2.28 10.41
C SER A 189 -10.74 3.57 10.06
N GLY A 190 -9.85 4.05 10.94
CA GLY A 190 -8.96 5.15 10.61
C GLY A 190 -7.94 4.83 9.53
N LEU A 191 -7.41 3.60 9.50
CA LEU A 191 -6.59 3.13 8.38
C LEU A 191 -7.39 3.09 7.06
N LEU A 192 -8.69 2.75 7.09
CA LEU A 192 -9.56 2.83 5.91
C LEU A 192 -9.73 4.29 5.43
N GLY A 193 -9.83 5.23 6.37
CA GLY A 193 -9.85 6.67 6.07
C GLY A 193 -8.56 7.14 5.40
N LEU A 194 -7.41 6.70 5.89
CA LEU A 194 -6.11 6.95 5.25
C LEU A 194 -6.03 6.31 3.85
N PHE A 195 -6.47 5.05 3.75
CA PHE A 195 -6.43 4.28 2.51
C PHE A 195 -7.29 4.91 1.42
N VAL A 196 -8.52 5.32 1.72
CA VAL A 196 -9.44 5.84 0.70
C VAL A 196 -8.95 7.16 0.11
N VAL A 197 -8.29 8.00 0.91
CA VAL A 197 -7.69 9.26 0.45
C VAL A 197 -6.42 8.99 -0.37
N ARG A 198 -5.48 8.19 0.14
CA ARG A 198 -4.20 7.92 -0.55
C ARG A 198 -4.35 7.07 -1.81
N PHE A 199 -5.37 6.22 -1.84
CA PHE A 199 -5.55 5.18 -2.85
C PHE A 199 -6.94 5.22 -3.49
N PHE A 200 -7.44 6.41 -3.81
CA PHE A 200 -8.79 6.65 -4.30
C PHE A 200 -9.16 5.97 -5.63
N ARG A 201 -8.19 5.62 -6.49
CA ARG A 201 -8.42 4.87 -7.74
C ARG A 201 -8.20 3.35 -7.62
N THR A 202 -7.69 2.87 -6.48
CA THR A 202 -7.39 1.44 -6.26
C THR A 202 -8.67 0.61 -6.29
N LYS A 203 -8.60 -0.58 -6.89
CA LYS A 203 -9.72 -1.51 -6.96
C LYS A 203 -9.67 -2.51 -5.81
N ILE A 204 -10.81 -2.70 -5.17
CA ILE A 204 -11.02 -3.73 -4.16
C ILE A 204 -11.78 -4.87 -4.84
N THR A 205 -11.20 -6.07 -4.78
CA THR A 205 -11.86 -7.30 -5.21
C THR A 205 -12.75 -7.81 -4.08
N ILE A 206 -14.05 -7.81 -4.33
CA ILE A 206 -15.07 -8.34 -3.43
C ILE A 206 -15.43 -9.74 -3.89
N TRP A 207 -15.27 -10.71 -3.00
CA TRP A 207 -15.82 -12.04 -3.15
C TRP A 207 -17.28 -12.04 -2.69
N TYR A 208 -18.14 -12.75 -3.42
CA TYR A 208 -19.54 -12.90 -3.06
C TYR A 208 -20.01 -14.35 -3.08
N LEU A 209 -20.99 -14.65 -2.22
CA LEU A 209 -21.75 -15.89 -2.20
C LEU A 209 -23.25 -15.56 -2.11
N VAL A 210 -24.04 -16.09 -3.03
CA VAL A 210 -25.51 -15.98 -3.03
C VAL A 210 -26.12 -17.36 -2.79
N LEU A 211 -26.97 -17.48 -1.75
CA LEU A 211 -27.62 -18.73 -1.35
C LEU A 211 -29.12 -18.81 -1.67
N LEU A 212 -29.65 -17.92 -2.52
CA LEU A 212 -31.09 -17.74 -2.76
C LEU A 212 -31.79 -18.95 -3.43
N LEU A 213 -31.31 -19.40 -4.59
CA LEU A 213 -31.92 -20.48 -5.41
C LEU A 213 -30.86 -21.38 -6.07
N PHE A 214 -29.68 -20.83 -6.38
CA PHE A 214 -28.49 -21.56 -6.82
C PHE A 214 -27.31 -21.04 -6.03
N ILE A 215 -26.43 -21.93 -5.56
CA ILE A 215 -25.16 -21.53 -4.95
C ILE A 215 -24.30 -20.90 -6.04
N ARG A 216 -24.18 -19.58 -6.02
CA ARG A 216 -23.32 -18.82 -6.95
C ARG A 216 -22.26 -18.10 -6.16
N MET A 217 -21.01 -18.37 -6.51
CA MET A 217 -19.83 -17.70 -5.98
C MET A 217 -19.07 -17.01 -7.10
N GLY A 218 -18.44 -15.88 -6.79
CA GLY A 218 -17.62 -15.15 -7.75
C GLY A 218 -16.96 -13.95 -7.13
N THR A 219 -16.35 -13.12 -7.99
CA THR A 219 -15.71 -11.88 -7.59
C THR A 219 -16.12 -10.75 -8.50
N PHE A 220 -16.21 -9.54 -7.96
CA PHE A 220 -16.27 -8.30 -8.74
C PHE A 220 -15.34 -7.26 -8.13
N GLN A 221 -15.02 -6.23 -8.91
CA GLN A 221 -14.15 -5.15 -8.46
C GLN A 221 -14.94 -3.87 -8.30
N VAL A 222 -14.66 -3.14 -7.22
CA VAL A 222 -15.18 -1.80 -6.95
C VAL A 222 -14.02 -0.85 -6.71
N SER A 223 -14.20 0.45 -6.97
CA SER A 223 -13.21 1.43 -6.49
C SER A 223 -13.19 1.45 -4.96
N SER A 224 -12.03 1.75 -4.39
CA SER A 224 -11.84 1.93 -2.95
C SER A 224 -12.82 2.95 -2.39
N VAL A 225 -13.01 4.08 -3.09
CA VAL A 225 -13.98 5.13 -2.72
C VAL A 225 -15.41 4.56 -2.65
N ALA A 226 -15.85 3.79 -3.65
CA ALA A 226 -17.20 3.24 -3.65
C ALA A 226 -17.38 2.16 -2.57
N GLY A 227 -16.43 1.22 -2.44
CA GLY A 227 -16.53 0.12 -1.49
C GLY A 227 -16.44 0.60 -0.03
N ILE A 228 -15.44 1.41 0.29
CA ILE A 228 -15.23 1.96 1.64
C ILE A 228 -16.29 3.02 1.95
N GLY A 229 -16.67 3.86 0.98
CA GLY A 229 -17.72 4.86 1.14
C GLY A 229 -19.09 4.24 1.44
N LEU A 230 -19.46 3.15 0.74
CA LEU A 230 -20.68 2.40 1.05
C LEU A 230 -20.60 1.78 2.45
N TRP A 231 -19.47 1.19 2.82
CA TRP A 231 -19.25 0.67 4.17
C TRP A 231 -19.42 1.76 5.24
N PHE A 232 -18.82 2.94 5.05
CA PHE A 232 -18.94 4.06 5.97
C PHE A 232 -20.40 4.56 6.07
N ALA A 233 -21.10 4.67 4.94
CA ALA A 233 -22.52 5.04 4.93
C ALA A 233 -23.38 4.03 5.72
N MET A 234 -23.08 2.73 5.61
CA MET A 234 -23.73 1.71 6.45
C MET A 234 -23.39 1.88 7.93
N GLN A 235 -22.14 2.20 8.30
CA GLN A 235 -21.79 2.48 9.70
C GLN A 235 -22.58 3.66 10.25
N LEU A 236 -22.70 4.74 9.47
CA LEU A 236 -23.47 5.91 9.86
C LEU A 236 -24.95 5.58 10.04
N PHE A 237 -25.56 4.92 9.05
CA PHE A 237 -26.96 4.53 9.12
C PHE A 237 -27.25 3.60 10.30
N SER A 238 -26.41 2.58 10.52
CA SER A 238 -26.55 1.66 11.63
C SER A 238 -26.32 2.34 12.98
N GLY A 239 -25.31 3.22 13.09
CA GLY A 239 -25.06 3.99 14.32
C GLY A 239 -26.22 4.92 14.68
N MET A 240 -26.92 5.47 13.68
CA MET A 240 -28.14 6.27 13.89
C MET A 240 -29.32 5.42 14.38
N LEU A 241 -29.49 4.20 13.86
CA LEU A 241 -30.53 3.28 14.32
C LEU A 241 -30.25 2.72 15.72
N ASP A 242 -28.98 2.61 16.09
CA ASP A 242 -28.54 2.07 17.37
C ASP A 242 -28.84 3.04 18.54
N ILE A 243 -28.82 4.36 18.27
CA ILE A 243 -29.18 5.39 19.25
C ILE A 243 -30.60 5.17 19.78
N GLY A 244 -30.71 4.96 21.09
CA GLY A 244 -32.00 4.80 21.79
C GLY A 244 -32.67 3.44 21.57
N SER A 245 -32.04 2.51 20.85
CA SER A 245 -32.56 1.15 20.65
C SER A 245 -32.34 0.25 21.87
N GLY A 246 -31.38 0.60 22.75
CA GLY A 246 -30.91 -0.29 23.82
C GLY A 246 -30.22 -1.57 23.34
N ALA A 247 -30.17 -1.81 22.02
CA ALA A 247 -29.42 -2.88 21.44
C ALA A 247 -27.93 -2.49 21.46
N GLY A 248 -27.10 -3.35 22.03
CA GLY A 248 -25.65 -3.25 21.92
C GLY A 248 -25.12 -4.32 20.96
N GLY A 249 -23.88 -4.17 20.50
CA GLY A 249 -23.20 -5.24 19.77
C GLY A 249 -22.11 -4.78 18.82
N VAL A 250 -22.21 -3.56 18.30
CA VAL A 250 -21.19 -2.97 17.41
C VAL A 250 -20.98 -1.51 17.77
N ALA A 251 -19.72 -1.11 18.00
CA ALA A 251 -19.37 0.27 18.30
C ALA A 251 -19.31 1.15 17.03
N TYR A 252 -20.46 1.38 16.37
CA TYR A 252 -20.55 2.14 15.12
C TYR A 252 -19.87 3.52 15.20
N TRP A 253 -20.04 4.23 16.30
CA TRP A 253 -19.46 5.55 16.53
C TRP A 253 -17.93 5.52 16.67
N ALA A 254 -17.36 4.40 17.10
CA ALA A 254 -15.91 4.21 17.07
C ALA A 254 -15.41 4.07 15.62
N HIS A 255 -16.12 3.31 14.77
CA HIS A 255 -15.77 3.18 13.35
C HIS A 255 -15.82 4.53 12.63
N ILE A 256 -16.90 5.29 12.86
CA ILE A 256 -17.09 6.63 12.28
C ILE A 256 -15.97 7.56 12.74
N GLY A 257 -15.65 7.58 14.04
CA GLY A 257 -14.64 8.46 14.61
C GLY A 257 -13.24 8.16 14.11
N GLY A 258 -12.87 6.88 14.08
CA GLY A 258 -11.61 6.44 13.49
C GLY A 258 -11.50 6.84 12.03
N PHE A 259 -12.53 6.53 11.23
CA PHE A 259 -12.56 6.83 9.80
C PHE A 259 -12.44 8.32 9.50
N LEU A 260 -13.25 9.16 10.14
CA LEU A 260 -13.23 10.61 9.93
C LEU A 260 -11.89 11.22 10.35
N PHE A 261 -11.31 10.78 11.47
CA PHE A 261 -9.97 11.20 11.87
C PHE A 261 -8.93 10.79 10.82
N GLY A 262 -8.98 9.55 10.33
CA GLY A 262 -8.09 9.05 9.28
C GLY A 262 -8.18 9.86 7.99
N VAL A 263 -9.38 10.17 7.51
CA VAL A 263 -9.59 11.04 6.34
C VAL A 263 -9.01 12.43 6.58
N GLY A 264 -9.36 13.05 7.70
CA GLY A 264 -8.88 14.40 8.05
C GLY A 264 -7.35 14.46 8.15
N TYR A 265 -6.74 13.46 8.78
CA TYR A 265 -5.30 13.34 8.90
C TYR A 265 -4.61 13.12 7.53
N ALA A 266 -5.18 12.26 6.68
CA ALA A 266 -4.67 11.99 5.34
C ALA A 266 -4.66 13.25 4.46
N LEU A 267 -5.74 14.04 4.52
CA LEU A 267 -5.85 15.31 3.81
C LEU A 267 -4.86 16.34 4.36
N LEU A 268 -4.74 16.44 5.69
CA LEU A 268 -3.82 17.36 6.35
C LEU A 268 -2.36 17.13 5.95
N VAL A 269 -1.95 15.87 5.82
CA VAL A 269 -0.57 15.50 5.44
C VAL A 269 -0.37 15.34 3.93
N GLY A 270 -1.37 15.69 3.11
CA GLY A 270 -1.23 15.75 1.66
C GLY A 270 -1.22 14.40 0.94
N MET A 271 -1.75 13.33 1.56
CA MET A 271 -1.75 11.98 0.98
C MET A 271 -2.53 11.89 -0.34
N GLU A 272 -3.53 12.74 -0.56
CA GLU A 272 -4.24 12.81 -1.85
C GLU A 272 -3.33 13.25 -3.00
N GLY A 273 -2.44 14.22 -2.74
CA GLY A 273 -1.49 14.74 -3.73
C GLY A 273 -0.47 13.68 -4.12
N GLU A 274 0.08 12.95 -3.14
CA GLU A 274 0.95 11.81 -3.38
C GLU A 274 0.24 10.70 -4.19
N GLY A 275 -1.04 10.43 -3.87
CA GLY A 275 -1.90 9.53 -4.62
C GLY A 275 -2.03 9.93 -6.08
N SER A 276 -2.38 11.18 -6.32
CA SER A 276 -2.52 11.76 -7.66
C SER A 276 -1.23 11.66 -8.46
N THR A 277 -0.08 12.02 -7.86
CA THR A 277 1.22 11.91 -8.51
C THR A 277 1.55 10.47 -8.91
N GLU A 278 1.32 9.51 -8.01
CA GLU A 278 1.60 8.11 -8.30
C GLU A 278 0.70 7.54 -9.42
N TYR A 279 -0.57 7.94 -9.45
CA TYR A 279 -1.48 7.55 -10.52
C TYR A 279 -1.12 8.17 -11.85
N ASP A 280 -0.80 9.46 -11.90
CA ASP A 280 -0.39 10.14 -13.12
C ASP A 280 0.93 9.56 -13.65
N LEU A 281 1.88 9.22 -12.77
CA LEU A 281 3.11 8.55 -13.18
C LEU A 281 2.85 7.16 -13.77
N GLY A 282 1.97 6.38 -13.15
CA GLY A 282 1.55 5.08 -13.68
C GLY A 282 0.82 5.17 -15.01
N ASP A 283 -0.02 6.20 -15.19
CA ASP A 283 -0.72 6.47 -16.44
C ASP A 283 0.25 6.97 -17.53
N ALA A 284 1.29 7.72 -17.16
CA ALA A 284 2.36 8.13 -18.05
C ALA A 284 3.15 6.92 -18.56
N GLN A 285 3.59 6.03 -17.66
CA GLN A 285 4.29 4.78 -18.01
C GLN A 285 3.44 3.88 -18.90
N ARG A 286 2.17 3.69 -18.52
CA ARG A 286 1.23 2.87 -19.31
C ARG A 286 1.04 3.45 -20.70
N SER A 287 0.82 4.76 -20.81
CA SER A 287 0.67 5.44 -22.10
C SER A 287 1.93 5.30 -22.97
N ALA A 288 3.12 5.47 -22.38
CA ALA A 288 4.40 5.26 -23.06
C ALA A 288 4.57 3.82 -23.56
N SER A 289 4.21 2.82 -22.75
CA SER A 289 4.28 1.40 -23.12
C SER A 289 3.35 1.03 -24.30
N LEU A 290 2.27 1.80 -24.48
CA LEU A 290 1.34 1.65 -25.60
C LEU A 290 1.74 2.52 -26.82
N GLY A 291 2.88 3.21 -26.75
CA GLY A 291 3.36 4.12 -27.80
C GLY A 291 2.62 5.46 -27.86
N ASN A 292 1.72 5.75 -26.92
CA ASN A 292 0.99 7.03 -26.87
C ASN A 292 1.82 8.08 -26.10
N TRP A 293 2.86 8.57 -26.76
CA TRP A 293 3.81 9.53 -26.20
C TRP A 293 3.20 10.90 -25.90
N ARG A 294 2.15 11.30 -26.61
CA ARG A 294 1.40 12.53 -26.33
C ARG A 294 0.75 12.48 -24.95
N ASN A 295 0.01 11.41 -24.65
CA ASN A 295 -0.61 11.24 -23.33
C ASN A 295 0.45 11.02 -22.25
N ALA A 296 1.49 10.24 -22.54
CA ALA A 296 2.59 10.02 -21.61
C ALA A 296 3.25 11.35 -21.18
N LEU A 297 3.49 12.24 -22.14
CA LEU A 297 4.04 13.58 -21.88
C LEU A 297 3.07 14.44 -21.06
N THR A 298 1.77 14.41 -21.35
CA THR A 298 0.76 15.15 -20.58
C THR A 298 0.77 14.74 -19.10
N TYR A 299 0.73 13.45 -18.81
CA TYR A 299 0.76 12.97 -17.43
C TYR A 299 2.12 13.22 -16.76
N ALA A 300 3.23 13.03 -17.46
CA ALA A 300 4.56 13.34 -16.93
C ALA A 300 4.69 14.83 -16.55
N LYS A 301 4.15 15.75 -17.37
CA LYS A 301 4.11 17.18 -17.05
C LYS A 301 3.29 17.47 -15.79
N GLN A 302 2.16 16.79 -15.59
CA GLN A 302 1.36 16.93 -14.36
C GLN A 302 2.12 16.45 -13.12
N VAL A 303 2.86 15.34 -13.23
CA VAL A 303 3.74 14.88 -12.15
C VAL A 303 4.80 15.94 -11.84
N LEU A 304 5.47 16.48 -12.85
CA LEU A 304 6.53 17.49 -12.66
C LEU A 304 6.03 18.83 -12.08
N GLN A 305 4.75 19.15 -12.25
CA GLN A 305 4.15 20.32 -11.58
C GLN A 305 4.04 20.13 -10.07
N ARG A 306 3.85 18.90 -9.59
CA ARG A 306 3.73 18.57 -8.17
C ARG A 306 5.07 18.18 -7.55
N GLU A 307 5.87 17.44 -8.30
CA GLU A 307 7.20 16.94 -7.91
C GLU A 307 8.24 17.30 -8.99
N PRO A 308 8.80 18.52 -8.97
CA PRO A 308 9.79 18.97 -9.94
C PRO A 308 11.08 18.13 -9.95
N ASP A 309 11.37 17.40 -8.88
CA ASP A 309 12.57 16.57 -8.74
C ASP A 309 12.30 15.06 -8.97
N ASN A 310 11.21 14.73 -9.67
CA ASN A 310 10.87 13.35 -10.00
C ASN A 310 11.67 12.87 -11.23
N ALA A 311 12.71 12.08 -10.99
CA ALA A 311 13.61 11.57 -12.03
C ALA A 311 12.89 10.78 -13.14
N GLU A 312 11.87 10.00 -12.76
CA GLU A 312 11.14 9.14 -13.69
C GLU A 312 10.17 9.95 -14.57
N ALA A 313 9.49 10.94 -13.99
CA ALA A 313 8.67 11.86 -14.75
C ALA A 313 9.50 12.70 -15.73
N HIS A 314 10.69 13.16 -15.33
CA HIS A 314 11.64 13.80 -16.24
C HIS A 314 12.04 12.86 -17.39
N PHE A 315 12.34 11.60 -17.10
CA PHE A 315 12.70 10.63 -18.13
C PHE A 315 11.56 10.35 -19.12
N LEU A 316 10.33 10.21 -18.63
CA LEU A 316 9.14 10.02 -19.47
C LEU A 316 8.83 11.27 -20.30
N ALA A 317 8.96 12.46 -19.71
CA ALA A 317 8.79 13.72 -20.43
C ALA A 317 9.83 13.87 -21.55
N ALA A 318 11.10 13.59 -21.27
CA ALA A 318 12.18 13.67 -22.24
C ALA A 318 11.94 12.74 -23.45
N GLN A 319 11.56 11.49 -23.19
CA GLN A 319 11.17 10.56 -24.25
C GLN A 319 9.93 11.04 -25.01
N GLY A 320 8.92 11.56 -24.30
CA GLY A 320 7.72 12.12 -24.90
C GLY A 320 8.03 13.25 -25.88
N PHE A 321 8.86 14.22 -25.49
CA PHE A 321 9.32 15.30 -26.35
C PHE A 321 10.12 14.79 -27.55
N ALA A 322 11.08 13.89 -27.33
CA ALA A 322 11.88 13.31 -28.40
C ALA A 322 11.03 12.58 -29.46
N GLN A 323 10.03 11.81 -29.01
CA GLN A 323 9.12 11.07 -29.90
C GLN A 323 8.13 11.98 -30.62
N ASN A 324 7.77 13.12 -30.01
CA ASN A 324 6.93 14.15 -30.63
C ASN A 324 7.71 15.11 -31.54
N GLN A 325 9.00 14.84 -31.82
CA GLN A 325 9.88 15.67 -32.66
C GLN A 325 10.14 17.08 -32.08
N GLU A 326 10.17 17.19 -30.75
CA GLU A 326 10.51 18.42 -30.01
C GLU A 326 11.86 18.22 -29.27
N PRO A 327 12.99 18.07 -29.98
CA PRO A 327 14.28 17.70 -29.38
C PRO A 327 14.85 18.78 -28.44
N GLU A 328 14.56 20.06 -28.69
CA GLU A 328 15.02 21.19 -27.87
C GLU A 328 14.45 21.13 -26.46
N ASP A 329 13.20 20.68 -26.33
CA ASP A 329 12.54 20.48 -25.03
C ASP A 329 12.94 19.15 -24.37
N ALA A 330 13.41 18.16 -25.14
CA ALA A 330 13.80 16.86 -24.61
C ALA A 330 15.12 16.91 -23.81
N GLU A 331 16.12 17.66 -24.29
CA GLU A 331 17.47 17.69 -23.71
C GLU A 331 17.48 18.08 -22.22
N PRO A 332 16.84 19.19 -21.79
CA PRO A 332 16.85 19.60 -20.38
C PRO A 332 16.23 18.53 -19.46
N HIS A 333 15.18 17.84 -19.93
CA HIS A 333 14.53 16.78 -19.15
C HIS A 333 15.40 15.52 -19.06
N PHE A 334 16.13 15.13 -20.12
CA PHE A 334 17.09 14.03 -20.04
C PHE A 334 18.22 14.35 -19.05
N LEU A 335 18.79 15.55 -19.13
CA LEU A 335 19.87 15.99 -18.24
C LEU A 335 19.42 15.98 -16.78
N ARG A 336 18.23 16.51 -16.50
CA ARG A 336 17.67 16.52 -15.14
C ARG A 336 17.34 15.13 -14.63
N ALA A 337 16.75 14.26 -15.47
CA ALA A 337 16.51 12.85 -15.11
C ALA A 337 17.81 12.12 -14.75
N LEU A 338 18.88 12.39 -15.51
CA LEU A 338 20.19 11.77 -15.32
C LEU A 338 20.82 12.23 -14.01
N GLU A 339 20.85 13.54 -13.78
CA GLU A 339 21.34 14.15 -12.55
C GLU A 339 20.63 13.58 -11.31
N LEU A 340 19.29 13.57 -11.32
CA LEU A 340 18.48 13.06 -10.21
C LEU A 340 18.72 11.56 -10.00
N SER A 341 18.84 10.77 -11.07
CA SER A 341 19.10 9.32 -10.97
C SER A 341 20.47 9.02 -10.36
N LEU A 342 21.50 9.80 -10.72
CA LEU A 342 22.82 9.69 -10.11
C LEU A 342 22.79 10.10 -8.63
N GLY A 343 22.11 11.20 -8.30
CA GLY A 343 21.95 11.67 -6.91
C GLY A 343 21.22 10.64 -6.03
N GLN A 344 20.24 9.95 -6.58
CA GLN A 344 19.51 8.85 -5.91
C GLN A 344 20.28 7.52 -5.89
N SER A 345 21.50 7.47 -6.42
CA SER A 345 22.29 6.23 -6.61
C SER A 345 21.54 5.15 -7.39
N ASN A 346 20.56 5.53 -8.21
CA ASN A 346 19.80 4.62 -9.05
C ASN A 346 20.56 4.37 -10.37
N ASN A 347 21.56 3.50 -10.27
CA ASN A 347 22.48 3.19 -11.36
C ASN A 347 21.77 2.65 -12.61
N ALA A 348 20.73 1.83 -12.42
CA ALA A 348 19.96 1.26 -13.51
C ALA A 348 19.21 2.34 -14.30
N ARG A 349 18.52 3.26 -13.61
CA ARG A 349 17.82 4.38 -14.25
C ARG A 349 18.81 5.33 -14.92
N ALA A 350 19.91 5.67 -14.27
CA ALA A 350 20.93 6.54 -14.87
C ALA A 350 21.49 5.97 -16.19
N ALA A 351 21.73 4.66 -16.24
CA ALA A 351 22.16 4.00 -17.47
C ALA A 351 21.07 4.03 -18.57
N GLN A 352 19.81 3.79 -18.22
CA GLN A 352 18.68 3.86 -19.16
C GLN A 352 18.50 5.27 -19.73
N VAL A 353 18.55 6.30 -18.87
CA VAL A 353 18.45 7.70 -19.27
C VAL A 353 19.59 8.06 -20.22
N TYR A 354 20.82 7.66 -19.90
CA TYR A 354 21.99 7.92 -20.76
C TYR A 354 21.85 7.30 -22.15
N ALA A 355 21.48 6.01 -22.21
CA ALA A 355 21.29 5.32 -23.47
C ALA A 355 20.19 5.99 -24.33
N ALA A 356 19.06 6.34 -23.71
CA ALA A 356 17.96 7.02 -24.38
C ALA A 356 18.33 8.44 -24.87
N LEU A 357 19.07 9.21 -24.06
CA LEU A 357 19.56 10.54 -24.42
C LEU A 357 20.36 10.49 -25.72
N PHE A 358 21.37 9.63 -25.82
CA PHE A 358 22.23 9.58 -27.00
C PHE A 358 21.60 8.85 -28.20
N ALA A 359 20.55 8.06 -27.98
CA ALA A 359 19.73 7.52 -29.06
C ALA A 359 18.84 8.61 -29.69
N ALA A 360 18.25 9.48 -28.87
CA ALA A 360 17.38 10.56 -29.32
C ALA A 360 18.16 11.79 -29.82
N LEU A 361 19.25 12.14 -29.13
CA LEU A 361 20.05 13.34 -29.35
C LEU A 361 21.53 12.96 -29.45
N PRO A 362 21.99 12.46 -30.61
CA PRO A 362 23.38 12.01 -30.77
C PRO A 362 24.43 13.11 -30.53
N GLN A 363 24.03 14.38 -30.66
CA GLN A 363 24.89 15.57 -30.50
C GLN A 363 24.73 16.25 -29.12
N ALA A 364 24.01 15.65 -28.17
CA ALA A 364 23.83 16.21 -26.83
C ALA A 364 25.18 16.38 -26.12
N HIS A 365 25.33 17.48 -25.39
CA HIS A 365 26.57 17.81 -24.68
C HIS A 365 26.39 17.61 -23.17
N LEU A 366 27.25 16.81 -22.55
CA LEU A 366 27.30 16.62 -21.11
C LEU A 366 28.57 17.26 -20.53
N GLU A 367 28.45 17.87 -19.36
CA GLU A 367 29.59 18.34 -18.58
C GLU A 367 30.53 17.18 -18.27
N SER A 368 31.85 17.40 -18.35
CA SER A 368 32.85 16.32 -18.28
C SER A 368 32.69 15.47 -17.01
N ARG A 369 32.44 16.12 -15.86
CA ARG A 369 32.19 15.45 -14.58
C ARG A 369 30.95 14.53 -14.61
N GLN A 370 29.82 15.01 -15.16
CA GLN A 370 28.60 14.22 -15.29
C GLN A 370 28.83 13.04 -16.24
N HIS A 371 29.52 13.29 -17.34
CA HIS A 371 29.83 12.29 -18.35
C HIS A 371 30.66 11.12 -17.79
N PHE A 372 31.70 11.42 -17.01
CA PHE A 372 32.51 10.41 -16.31
C PHE A 372 31.73 9.63 -15.25
N ALA A 373 30.88 10.33 -14.47
CA ALA A 373 30.07 9.68 -13.45
C ALA A 373 29.13 8.65 -14.06
N VAL A 374 28.48 9.00 -15.17
CA VAL A 374 27.55 8.11 -15.87
C VAL A 374 28.27 6.95 -16.54
N ALA A 375 29.39 7.20 -17.22
CA ALA A 375 30.19 6.12 -17.83
C ALA A 375 30.63 5.07 -16.79
N ALA A 376 31.00 5.52 -15.59
CA ALA A 376 31.34 4.63 -14.49
C ALA A 376 30.12 3.86 -13.95
N VAL A 377 28.96 4.50 -13.85
CA VAL A 377 27.71 3.88 -13.42
C VAL A 377 27.23 2.82 -14.42
N VAL A 378 27.26 3.14 -15.72
CA VAL A 378 26.92 2.21 -16.81
C VAL A 378 27.85 0.99 -16.79
N ALA A 379 29.16 1.20 -16.55
CA ALA A 379 30.11 0.11 -16.41
C ALA A 379 29.79 -0.79 -15.20
N ARG A 380 29.40 -0.20 -14.06
CA ARG A 380 29.00 -0.95 -12.85
C ARG A 380 27.69 -1.70 -13.03
N ALA A 381 26.79 -1.19 -13.87
CA ALA A 381 25.55 -1.87 -14.23
C ALA A 381 25.76 -3.08 -15.17
N GLY A 382 26.98 -3.30 -15.67
CA GLY A 382 27.34 -4.43 -16.54
C GLY A 382 27.21 -4.13 -18.04
N SER A 383 26.74 -2.95 -18.43
CA SER A 383 26.64 -2.53 -19.83
C SER A 383 27.97 -2.01 -20.36
N TYR A 384 28.96 -2.90 -20.50
CA TYR A 384 30.34 -2.52 -20.84
C TYR A 384 30.48 -1.91 -22.24
N ALA A 385 29.65 -2.31 -23.21
CA ALA A 385 29.65 -1.72 -24.56
C ALA A 385 29.18 -0.25 -24.53
N ASP A 386 28.11 0.04 -23.78
CA ASP A 386 27.61 1.40 -23.60
C ASP A 386 28.59 2.26 -22.80
N ALA A 387 29.24 1.68 -21.79
CA ALA A 387 30.29 2.36 -21.03
C ALA A 387 31.49 2.71 -21.91
N ALA A 388 31.94 1.79 -22.79
CA ALA A 388 32.99 2.07 -23.77
C ALA A 388 32.57 3.20 -24.73
N ALA A 389 31.35 3.15 -25.26
CA ALA A 389 30.83 4.22 -26.11
C ALA A 389 30.73 5.56 -25.36
N ALA A 390 30.42 5.55 -24.06
CA ALA A 390 30.42 6.74 -23.23
C ALA A 390 31.82 7.33 -23.08
N TYR A 391 32.82 6.53 -22.70
CA TYR A 391 34.21 7.01 -22.59
C TYR A 391 34.77 7.51 -23.93
N GLU A 392 34.37 6.93 -25.06
CA GLU A 392 34.76 7.45 -26.37
C GLU A 392 34.15 8.84 -26.65
N ARG A 393 32.88 9.06 -26.30
CA ARG A 393 32.25 10.39 -26.41
C ARG A 393 32.96 11.43 -25.54
N ILE A 394 33.34 11.05 -24.32
CA ILE A 394 34.13 11.91 -23.43
C ILE A 394 35.46 12.28 -24.09
N ALA A 395 36.19 11.30 -24.62
CA ALA A 395 37.46 11.57 -25.28
C ALA A 395 37.30 12.49 -26.50
N LYS A 396 36.21 12.37 -27.28
CA LYS A 396 35.94 13.26 -28.42
C LYS A 396 35.61 14.70 -28.00
N GLY A 397 34.90 14.88 -26.88
CA GLY A 397 34.46 16.19 -26.38
C GLY A 397 35.37 16.83 -25.31
N ALA A 398 36.47 16.18 -24.94
CA ALA A 398 37.34 16.65 -23.85
C ALA A 398 38.00 18.00 -24.17
N LYS A 399 37.75 19.00 -23.31
CA LYS A 399 38.34 20.35 -23.42
C LYS A 399 39.76 20.43 -22.84
N ASN A 400 40.07 19.57 -21.87
CA ASN A 400 41.37 19.51 -21.22
C ASN A 400 42.05 18.16 -21.47
N GLN A 401 43.37 18.16 -21.30
CA GLN A 401 44.20 16.99 -21.56
C GLN A 401 43.96 15.85 -20.57
N HIS A 402 43.73 16.17 -19.29
CA HIS A 402 43.51 15.17 -18.24
C HIS A 402 42.28 14.31 -18.51
N ASP A 403 41.14 14.93 -18.83
CA ASP A 403 39.88 14.25 -19.14
C ASP A 403 40.00 13.42 -20.42
N TRP A 404 40.70 13.92 -21.43
CA TRP A 404 40.97 13.18 -22.66
C TRP A 404 41.77 11.90 -22.37
N GLU A 405 42.85 12.00 -21.60
CA GLU A 405 43.68 10.84 -21.23
C GLU A 405 42.92 9.86 -20.34
N ALA A 406 42.21 10.37 -19.32
CA ALA A 406 41.44 9.55 -18.39
C ALA A 406 40.34 8.76 -19.10
N ALA A 407 39.64 9.38 -20.04
CA ALA A 407 38.60 8.74 -20.83
C ALA A 407 39.17 7.61 -21.70
N LEU A 408 40.27 7.86 -22.40
CA LEU A 408 40.90 6.85 -23.26
C LEU A 408 41.52 5.68 -22.47
N VAL A 409 42.13 5.96 -21.32
CA VAL A 409 42.63 4.88 -20.44
C VAL A 409 41.48 4.02 -19.93
N ARG A 410 40.37 4.62 -19.50
CA ARG A 410 39.18 3.88 -19.04
C ARG A 410 38.52 3.09 -20.17
N LEU A 411 38.40 3.69 -21.36
CA LEU A 411 37.93 3.02 -22.58
C LEU A 411 38.78 1.78 -22.86
N GLY A 412 40.11 1.93 -22.92
CA GLY A 412 41.01 0.81 -23.19
C GLY A 412 40.92 -0.29 -22.13
N GLN A 413 40.78 0.06 -20.85
CA GLN A 413 40.60 -0.89 -19.75
C GLN A 413 39.29 -1.68 -19.88
N ILE A 414 38.19 -1.02 -20.25
CA ILE A 414 36.89 -1.68 -20.43
C ILE A 414 36.92 -2.61 -21.64
N CYS A 415 37.46 -2.13 -22.77
CA CYS A 415 37.54 -2.92 -23.99
C CYS A 415 38.41 -4.18 -23.81
N LEU A 416 39.55 -4.04 -23.13
CA LEU A 416 40.44 -5.17 -22.82
C LEU A 416 39.78 -6.17 -21.87
N ARG A 417 39.20 -5.71 -20.76
CA ARG A 417 38.78 -6.63 -19.68
C ARG A 417 37.39 -7.23 -19.85
N PHE A 418 36.47 -6.49 -20.46
CA PHE A 418 35.05 -6.84 -20.40
C PHE A 418 34.40 -7.07 -21.76
N THR A 419 34.80 -6.34 -22.80
CA THR A 419 34.20 -6.53 -24.14
C THR A 419 35.03 -7.43 -25.06
N GLY A 420 36.32 -7.65 -24.74
CA GLY A 420 37.25 -8.40 -25.60
C GLY A 420 37.61 -7.69 -26.90
N ASP A 421 37.33 -6.38 -27.02
CA ASP A 421 37.61 -5.59 -28.22
C ASP A 421 39.07 -5.10 -28.18
N LEU A 422 39.99 -6.03 -28.45
CA LEU A 422 41.44 -5.80 -28.41
C LEU A 422 41.91 -4.70 -29.38
N PRO A 423 41.41 -4.62 -30.64
CA PRO A 423 41.78 -3.53 -31.55
C PRO A 423 41.42 -2.15 -30.99
N ARG A 424 40.21 -2.00 -30.43
CA ARG A 424 39.77 -0.73 -29.84
C ARG A 424 40.55 -0.39 -28.58
N ALA A 425 40.83 -1.39 -27.73
CA ALA A 425 41.68 -1.22 -26.56
C ALA A 425 43.10 -0.73 -26.93
N LYS A 426 43.72 -1.37 -27.94
CA LYS A 426 45.03 -1.00 -28.47
C LYS A 426 45.04 0.45 -28.95
N ALA A 427 44.07 0.84 -29.77
CA ALA A 427 43.96 2.19 -30.33
C ALA A 427 43.85 3.26 -29.23
N ALA A 428 43.05 3.00 -28.19
CA ALA A 428 42.87 3.93 -27.08
C ALA A 428 44.17 4.14 -26.28
N PHE A 429 44.87 3.07 -25.90
CA PHE A 429 46.14 3.19 -25.17
C PHE A 429 47.24 3.84 -26.02
N GLN A 430 47.35 3.48 -27.30
CA GLN A 430 48.33 4.09 -28.21
C GLN A 430 48.06 5.57 -28.45
N ALA A 431 46.79 6.01 -28.46
CA ALA A 431 46.47 7.42 -28.58
C ALA A 431 47.05 8.22 -27.40
N VAL A 432 46.85 7.74 -26.16
CA VAL A 432 47.41 8.38 -24.96
C VAL A 432 48.94 8.47 -25.02
N LEU A 433 49.61 7.36 -25.33
CA LEU A 433 51.07 7.31 -25.38
C LEU A 433 51.69 8.16 -26.48
N ARG A 434 51.03 8.27 -27.64
CA ARG A 434 51.51 9.12 -28.75
C ARG A 434 51.41 10.61 -28.43
N ARG A 435 50.37 11.01 -27.70
CA ARG A 435 50.12 12.43 -27.40
C ARG A 435 50.88 12.89 -26.15
N ASN A 436 50.97 12.05 -25.13
CA ASN A 436 51.65 12.40 -23.88
C ASN A 436 52.29 11.17 -23.20
N PRO A 437 53.52 10.80 -23.59
CA PRO A 437 54.18 9.60 -23.09
C PRO A 437 54.62 9.68 -21.62
N ASP A 438 54.68 10.88 -21.04
CA ASP A 438 55.22 11.14 -19.68
C ASP A 438 54.12 11.45 -18.66
N SER A 439 52.85 11.34 -19.05
CA SER A 439 51.72 11.57 -18.16
C SER A 439 51.57 10.48 -17.10
N GLU A 440 50.96 10.81 -15.95
CA GLU A 440 50.65 9.83 -14.90
C GLU A 440 49.79 8.67 -15.44
N LEU A 441 48.86 9.00 -16.35
CA LEU A 441 47.97 8.03 -16.98
C LEU A 441 48.67 7.24 -18.11
N ALA A 442 49.77 7.73 -18.66
CA ALA A 442 50.60 7.02 -19.64
C ALA A 442 51.19 5.72 -19.08
N THR A 443 51.50 5.67 -17.78
CA THR A 443 51.95 4.43 -17.12
C THR A 443 50.86 3.35 -17.16
N HIS A 444 49.60 3.73 -16.92
CA HIS A 444 48.45 2.83 -17.02
C HIS A 444 48.20 2.40 -18.47
N ALA A 445 48.36 3.32 -19.43
CA ALA A 445 48.24 3.02 -20.86
C ALA A 445 49.33 2.05 -21.36
N ARG A 446 50.60 2.22 -20.92
CA ARG A 446 51.71 1.30 -21.22
C ARG A 446 51.41 -0.11 -20.73
N ALA A 447 51.02 -0.24 -19.46
CA ALA A 447 50.67 -1.54 -18.88
C ALA A 447 49.48 -2.19 -19.59
N GLY A 448 48.46 -1.39 -19.96
CA GLY A 448 47.32 -1.86 -20.74
C GLY A 448 47.72 -2.35 -22.14
N LEU A 449 48.54 -1.58 -22.86
CA LEU A 449 49.01 -1.92 -24.20
C LEU A 449 49.82 -3.22 -24.22
N GLN A 450 50.72 -3.42 -23.26
CA GLN A 450 51.48 -4.67 -23.12
C GLN A 450 50.56 -5.89 -22.96
N ARG A 451 49.48 -5.76 -22.18
CA ARG A 451 48.49 -6.84 -22.01
C ARG A 451 47.73 -7.12 -23.31
N VAL A 452 47.27 -6.08 -24.00
CA VAL A 452 46.60 -6.22 -25.30
C VAL A 452 47.51 -6.95 -26.31
N GLU A 453 48.80 -6.60 -26.37
CA GLU A 453 49.77 -7.24 -27.26
C GLU A 453 50.03 -8.70 -26.88
N ALA A 454 50.11 -9.02 -25.58
CA ALA A 454 50.23 -10.39 -25.10
C ALA A 454 49.01 -11.24 -25.47
N GLU A 455 47.79 -10.72 -25.31
CA GLU A 455 46.55 -11.42 -25.67
C GLU A 455 46.42 -11.62 -27.18
N LEU A 456 46.74 -10.60 -27.99
CA LEU A 456 46.75 -10.73 -29.46
C LEU A 456 47.75 -11.79 -29.94
N LYS A 457 48.94 -11.85 -29.33
CA LYS A 457 49.95 -12.86 -29.64
C LYS A 457 49.54 -14.28 -29.21
N ALA A 458 48.70 -14.41 -28.18
CA ALA A 458 48.15 -15.69 -27.77
C ALA A 458 47.01 -16.19 -28.68
N GLN A 459 46.43 -15.32 -29.51
CA GLN A 459 45.39 -15.66 -30.49
C GLN A 459 45.94 -16.07 -31.86
N THR A 460 47.20 -15.74 -32.14
CA THR A 460 47.96 -16.14 -33.34
C THR A 460 48.80 -17.38 -33.07
#